data_AF-A0AB32TGR0-F1
#
_entry.id   AF-A0AB32TGR0-F1
#
_cell.length_a   1.000
_cell.length_b   1.000
_cell.length_c   1.000
_cell.angle_alpha   90.00
_cell.angle_beta   90.00
_cell.angle_gamma   90.00
#
_symmetry.space_group_name_H-M   'P 1'
#
loop_
_entity.id
_entity.type
_entity.pdbx_description
1 polymer ?
#
loop_
_entity_poly.entity_id
_entity_poly.type
_entity_poly.pdbx_seq_one_letter_code
_entity_poly.pdbx_strand_id
1 'polypeptide(L)'
;MAFIKEESEDVKIEETFRVKQEDLQEQTDLIEEKEGSKEEEQHVKIEEKTHLHTNGILKRRDNNPFICTQCGKCFGRKDYLKIHMMIHTGEKPFTCTQCRKSFSCSSHLNYHMRTHTGEKPFTCTQCGKSFGRSSSLNEHMRIHTGEKPFTCTQCGKSFSLSSNLIKHMRIHTGEKPFTCSQCGKSFSQLSHLNKHTRIHTRETIHLHSA
;
A
#
# COMPACT_ATOMS: atom_id res chain seq x y z
N MET A 1 16.45 52.73 33.97
CA MET A 1 17.30 51.66 33.41
C MET A 1 16.49 50.37 33.40
N ALA A 2 16.70 49.54 32.38
CA ALA A 2 16.06 48.24 32.07
C ALA A 2 14.59 48.34 31.58
N PHE A 3 14.33 48.29 30.26
CA PHE A 3 14.32 47.15 29.32
C PHE A 3 13.29 46.05 29.68
N ILE A 4 12.58 45.58 28.65
CA ILE A 4 11.63 44.46 28.56
C ILE A 4 10.15 44.89 28.46
N LYS A 5 9.70 45.18 27.22
CA LYS A 5 8.30 45.21 26.76
C LYS A 5 8.23 44.79 25.29
N GLU A 6 8.59 43.55 24.95
CA GLU A 6 8.50 43.05 23.56
C GLU A 6 7.97 41.60 23.43
N GLU A 7 7.42 40.98 24.48
CA GLU A 7 6.95 39.57 24.42
C GLU A 7 5.44 39.40 24.17
N SER A 8 4.66 40.46 23.93
CA SER A 8 3.19 40.36 23.92
C SER A 8 2.52 40.23 22.54
N GLU A 9 3.22 40.48 21.44
CA GLU A 9 2.64 40.39 20.09
C GLU A 9 2.91 39.03 19.42
N ASP A 10 4.08 38.42 19.63
CA ASP A 10 4.41 37.11 19.04
C ASP A 10 3.54 35.97 19.57
N VAL A 11 3.17 36.01 20.86
CA VAL A 11 2.26 35.01 21.47
C VAL A 11 0.86 35.05 20.84
N LYS A 12 0.37 36.24 20.46
CA LYS A 12 -0.93 36.38 19.79
C LYS A 12 -0.90 35.87 18.34
N ILE A 13 0.24 35.93 17.67
CA ILE A 13 0.41 35.41 16.31
C ILE A 13 0.45 33.87 16.33
N GLU A 14 1.12 33.26 17.31
CA GLU A 14 1.12 31.79 17.44
C GLU A 14 -0.26 31.22 17.81
N GLU A 15 -1.01 31.86 18.72
CA GLU A 15 -2.36 31.41 19.07
C GLU A 15 -3.31 31.52 17.86
N THR A 16 -3.24 32.60 17.10
CA THR A 16 -4.07 32.76 15.89
C THR A 16 -3.69 31.79 14.76
N PHE A 17 -2.44 31.34 14.68
CA PHE A 17 -2.02 30.29 13.74
C PHE A 17 -2.51 28.89 14.16
N ARG A 18 -2.49 28.58 15.47
CA ARG A 18 -3.01 27.31 16.01
C ARG A 18 -4.51 27.17 15.83
N VAL A 19 -5.28 28.21 16.18
CA VAL A 19 -6.74 28.21 16.00
C VAL A 19 -7.12 28.03 14.52
N LYS A 20 -6.38 28.65 13.59
CA LYS A 20 -6.59 28.45 12.14
C LYS A 20 -6.25 27.05 11.64
N GLN A 21 -5.28 26.36 12.26
CA GLN A 21 -4.96 24.96 11.91
C GLN A 21 -6.00 23.99 12.46
N GLU A 22 -6.55 24.25 13.64
CA GLU A 22 -7.64 23.47 14.24
C GLU A 22 -8.94 23.63 13.43
N ASP A 23 -9.29 24.85 13.02
CA ASP A 23 -10.45 25.12 12.16
C ASP A 23 -10.34 24.43 10.78
N LEU A 24 -9.13 24.34 10.20
CA LEU A 24 -8.92 23.67 8.91
C LEU A 24 -9.01 22.14 9.04
N GLN A 25 -8.59 21.59 10.18
CA GLN A 25 -8.67 20.16 10.47
C GLN A 25 -10.11 19.72 10.78
N GLU A 26 -10.87 20.52 11.53
CA GLU A 26 -12.29 20.28 11.79
C GLU A 26 -13.14 20.41 10.52
N GLN A 27 -12.81 21.34 9.62
CA GLN A 27 -13.49 21.42 8.31
C GLN A 27 -13.17 20.23 7.40
N THR A 28 -11.96 19.65 7.47
CA THR A 28 -11.65 18.41 6.74
C THR A 28 -12.37 17.20 7.34
N ASP A 29 -12.53 17.15 8.66
CA ASP A 29 -13.19 16.01 9.35
C ASP A 29 -14.73 16.05 9.19
N LEU A 30 -15.36 17.24 9.13
CA LEU A 30 -16.82 17.38 8.90
C LEU A 30 -17.26 17.15 7.44
N ILE A 31 -16.35 17.31 6.47
CA ILE A 31 -16.60 16.93 5.06
C ILE A 31 -16.62 15.40 4.95
N GLU A 32 -15.83 14.69 5.75
CA GLU A 32 -15.79 13.22 5.76
C GLU A 32 -17.03 12.58 6.42
N GLU A 33 -17.74 13.27 7.32
CA GLU A 33 -18.92 12.73 8.02
C GLU A 33 -20.24 12.85 7.23
N LYS A 34 -20.37 13.80 6.30
CA LYS A 34 -21.62 14.03 5.55
C LYS A 34 -21.77 13.17 4.30
N GLU A 35 -20.71 12.52 3.82
CA GLU A 35 -20.76 11.62 2.66
C GLU A 35 -21.11 10.17 3.05
N GLY A 36 -20.89 9.77 4.31
CA GLY A 36 -21.06 8.40 4.81
C GLY A 36 -22.50 7.86 4.93
N SER A 37 -23.53 8.57 4.48
CA SER A 37 -24.95 8.17 4.61
C SER A 37 -25.65 7.83 3.29
N LYS A 38 -24.93 7.79 2.16
CA LYS A 38 -25.47 7.40 0.83
C LYS A 38 -24.72 6.25 0.13
N GLU A 39 -23.73 5.63 0.79
CA GLU A 39 -22.70 4.82 0.12
C GLU A 39 -22.88 3.30 0.25
N GLU A 40 -23.79 2.82 1.10
CA GLU A 40 -24.02 1.37 1.31
C GLU A 40 -24.55 0.63 0.06
N GLU A 41 -25.12 1.34 -0.92
CA GLU A 41 -25.60 0.75 -2.19
C GLU A 41 -24.53 0.73 -3.31
N GLN A 42 -23.40 1.45 -3.17
CA GLN A 42 -22.31 1.44 -4.16
C GLN A 42 -21.23 0.39 -3.89
N HIS A 43 -21.13 -0.11 -2.65
CA HIS A 43 -20.07 -1.01 -2.21
C HIS A 43 -20.07 -2.37 -2.96
N VAL A 44 -21.23 -2.92 -3.28
CA VAL A 44 -21.36 -4.23 -3.97
C VAL A 44 -20.95 -4.17 -5.45
N LYS A 45 -21.08 -3.02 -6.12
CA LYS A 45 -20.80 -2.89 -7.57
C LYS A 45 -19.32 -2.64 -7.90
N ILE A 46 -18.51 -2.28 -6.91
CA ILE A 46 -17.09 -1.92 -7.09
C ILE A 46 -16.18 -3.14 -6.92
N GLU A 47 -16.55 -4.08 -6.05
CA GLU A 47 -15.83 -5.36 -5.90
C GLU A 47 -15.89 -6.20 -7.19
N GLU A 48 -17.05 -6.27 -7.87
CA GLU A 48 -17.15 -6.96 -9.15
C GLU A 48 -16.31 -6.30 -10.26
N LYS A 49 -16.23 -4.97 -10.30
CA LYS A 49 -15.55 -4.22 -11.39
C LYS A 49 -14.04 -4.04 -11.21
N THR A 50 -13.54 -4.06 -9.98
CA THR A 50 -12.10 -4.01 -9.68
C THR A 50 -11.43 -5.37 -9.87
N HIS A 51 -12.16 -6.47 -9.66
CA HIS A 51 -11.72 -7.80 -10.07
C HIS A 51 -11.63 -7.91 -11.60
N LEU A 52 -12.52 -7.29 -12.37
CA LEU A 52 -12.52 -7.37 -13.83
C LEU A 52 -11.29 -6.73 -14.51
N HIS A 53 -10.67 -5.69 -13.96
CA HIS A 53 -9.53 -5.00 -14.58
C HIS A 53 -8.15 -5.62 -14.27
N THR A 54 -8.05 -6.43 -13.22
CA THR A 54 -6.88 -7.30 -12.99
C THR A 54 -7.01 -8.65 -13.70
N ASN A 55 -8.24 -9.05 -14.01
CA ASN A 55 -8.59 -10.25 -14.78
C ASN A 55 -8.47 -10.10 -16.31
N GLY A 56 -7.87 -9.01 -16.81
CA GLY A 56 -7.58 -8.79 -18.25
C GLY A 56 -6.55 -9.73 -18.88
N ILE A 57 -5.97 -10.67 -18.11
CA ILE A 57 -5.21 -11.84 -18.61
C ILE A 57 -5.82 -13.14 -18.06
N LEU A 58 -7.15 -13.24 -18.03
CA LEU A 58 -7.82 -14.53 -18.25
C LEU A 58 -8.10 -14.69 -19.74
N LYS A 59 -7.04 -14.63 -20.56
CA LYS A 59 -7.10 -15.39 -21.81
C LYS A 59 -7.09 -16.84 -21.38
N ARG A 60 -8.29 -17.41 -21.28
CA ARG A 60 -8.55 -18.84 -21.42
C ARG A 60 -7.58 -19.37 -22.49
N ARG A 61 -6.49 -19.98 -22.05
CA ARG A 61 -5.79 -20.98 -22.84
C ARG A 61 -6.35 -22.28 -22.33
N ASP A 62 -7.24 -22.82 -23.14
CA ASP A 62 -7.80 -24.15 -23.01
C ASP A 62 -6.65 -25.13 -22.73
N ASN A 63 -6.82 -25.96 -21.68
CA ASN A 63 -5.89 -26.97 -21.17
C ASN A 63 -4.93 -26.56 -20.02
N ASN A 64 -5.50 -26.23 -18.85
CA ASN A 64 -4.79 -26.32 -17.55
C ASN A 64 -5.19 -27.63 -16.83
N PRO A 65 -4.51 -28.77 -17.08
CA PRO A 65 -4.95 -30.07 -16.58
C PRO A 65 -4.66 -30.30 -15.09
N PHE A 66 -3.84 -29.46 -14.47
CA PHE A 66 -3.40 -29.66 -13.08
C PHE A 66 -4.19 -28.76 -12.14
N ILE A 67 -5.06 -29.35 -11.34
CA ILE A 67 -5.96 -28.63 -10.43
C ILE A 67 -5.50 -28.85 -8.99
N CYS A 68 -5.44 -27.78 -8.20
CA CYS A 68 -5.24 -27.88 -6.76
C CYS A 68 -6.53 -28.36 -6.09
N THR A 69 -6.46 -29.49 -5.40
CA THR A 69 -7.62 -30.07 -4.70
C THR A 69 -8.06 -29.29 -3.46
N GLN A 70 -7.22 -28.40 -2.92
CA GLN A 70 -7.56 -27.61 -1.72
C GLN A 70 -8.18 -26.24 -2.04
N CYS A 71 -7.86 -25.63 -3.18
CA CYS A 71 -8.36 -24.29 -3.51
C CYS A 71 -8.91 -24.14 -4.94
N GLY A 72 -8.96 -25.22 -5.70
CA GLY A 72 -9.50 -25.24 -7.07
C GLY A 72 -8.65 -24.52 -8.13
N LYS A 73 -7.50 -23.92 -7.77
CA LYS A 73 -6.65 -23.21 -8.73
C LYS A 73 -6.09 -24.17 -9.78
N CYS A 74 -6.17 -23.77 -11.05
CA CYS A 74 -5.69 -24.56 -12.18
C CYS A 74 -4.32 -24.06 -12.65
N PHE A 75 -3.46 -25.00 -13.04
CA PHE A 75 -2.09 -24.75 -13.49
C PHE A 75 -1.87 -25.45 -14.82
N GLY A 76 -1.17 -24.77 -15.73
CA GLY A 76 -0.78 -25.34 -17.03
C GLY A 76 0.34 -26.38 -16.93
N ARG A 77 1.02 -26.48 -15.77
CA ARG A 77 2.13 -27.41 -15.56
C ARG A 77 2.10 -28.04 -14.17
N LYS A 78 2.52 -29.30 -14.09
CA LYS A 78 2.55 -30.09 -12.85
C LYS A 78 3.52 -29.54 -11.81
N ASP A 79 4.67 -29.02 -12.23
CA ASP A 79 5.66 -28.43 -11.35
C ASP A 79 5.15 -27.14 -10.71
N TYR A 80 4.37 -26.33 -11.44
CA TYR A 80 3.69 -25.16 -10.87
C TYR A 80 2.63 -25.56 -9.85
N LEU A 81 1.83 -26.61 -10.12
CA LEU A 81 0.94 -27.16 -9.10
C LEU A 81 1.73 -27.63 -7.87
N LYS A 82 2.83 -28.38 -8.05
CA LYS A 82 3.67 -28.86 -6.93
C LYS A 82 4.19 -27.71 -6.06
N ILE A 83 4.74 -26.66 -6.67
CA ILE A 83 5.20 -25.45 -5.96
C ILE A 83 4.01 -24.74 -5.29
N HIS A 84 2.85 -24.67 -5.96
CA HIS A 84 1.65 -24.09 -5.39
C HIS A 84 1.17 -24.84 -4.13
N MET A 85 1.24 -26.18 -4.11
CA MET A 85 0.86 -26.97 -2.94
C MET A 85 1.66 -26.62 -1.69
N MET A 86 2.87 -26.07 -1.83
CA MET A 86 3.69 -25.61 -0.70
C MET A 86 3.06 -24.43 0.07
N ILE A 87 2.12 -23.70 -0.55
CA ILE A 87 1.33 -22.68 0.15
C ILE A 87 0.43 -23.33 1.20
N HIS A 88 -0.10 -24.51 0.91
CA HIS A 88 -1.00 -25.25 1.82
C HIS A 88 -0.24 -26.02 2.89
N THR A 89 0.91 -26.60 2.54
CA THR A 89 1.73 -27.35 3.50
C THR A 89 2.60 -26.44 4.37
N GLY A 90 2.84 -25.19 3.94
CA GLY A 90 3.79 -24.28 4.57
C GLY A 90 5.26 -24.62 4.30
N GLU A 91 5.54 -25.65 3.49
CA GLU A 91 6.90 -26.07 3.18
C GLU A 91 7.69 -24.98 2.43
N LYS A 92 8.91 -24.73 2.89
CA LYS A 92 9.82 -23.75 2.29
C LYS A 92 11.23 -24.33 2.20
N PRO A 93 11.51 -25.20 1.20
CA PRO A 93 12.75 -25.97 1.16
C PRO A 93 14.02 -25.11 0.96
N PHE A 94 13.87 -23.89 0.44
CA PHE A 94 14.99 -23.05 0.03
C PHE A 94 15.28 -22.00 1.08
N THR A 95 16.32 -22.19 1.89
CA THR A 95 16.65 -21.30 3.00
C THR A 95 17.83 -20.40 2.67
N CYS A 96 17.67 -19.10 2.92
CA CYS A 96 18.75 -18.13 2.84
C CYS A 96 19.80 -18.41 3.91
N THR A 97 21.06 -18.56 3.50
CA THR A 97 22.16 -18.83 4.42
C THR A 97 22.53 -17.62 5.28
N GLN A 98 22.18 -16.40 4.85
CA GLN A 98 22.54 -15.16 5.56
C GLN A 98 21.50 -14.72 6.60
N CYS A 99 20.19 -14.79 6.29
CA CYS A 99 19.13 -14.35 7.21
C CYS A 99 18.17 -15.46 7.63
N ARG A 100 18.43 -16.72 7.22
CA ARG A 100 17.61 -17.90 7.54
C ARG A 100 16.16 -17.83 7.06
N LYS A 101 15.77 -16.84 6.25
CA LYS A 101 14.45 -16.80 5.61
C LYS A 101 14.31 -17.90 4.58
N SER A 102 13.18 -18.60 4.60
CA SER A 102 12.91 -19.73 3.70
C SER A 102 11.87 -19.39 2.63
N PHE A 103 12.00 -20.02 1.46
CA PHE A 103 11.18 -19.79 0.27
C PHE A 103 10.68 -21.13 -0.30
N SER A 104 9.51 -21.10 -0.94
CA SER A 104 8.91 -22.27 -1.61
C SER A 104 9.56 -22.58 -2.97
N CYS A 105 10.30 -21.64 -3.56
CA CYS A 105 10.95 -21.85 -4.85
C CYS A 105 12.38 -21.28 -4.84
N SER A 106 13.29 -21.98 -5.51
CA SER A 106 14.70 -21.56 -5.67
C SER A 106 14.82 -20.19 -6.35
N SER A 107 13.97 -19.88 -7.35
CA SER A 107 13.99 -18.57 -8.01
C SER A 107 13.67 -17.42 -7.04
N HIS A 108 12.73 -17.62 -6.12
CA HIS A 108 12.41 -16.65 -5.08
C HIS A 108 13.57 -16.46 -4.10
N LEU A 109 14.24 -17.54 -3.70
CA LEU A 109 15.47 -17.46 -2.92
C LEU A 109 16.54 -16.65 -3.68
N ASN A 110 16.77 -16.93 -4.96
CA ASN A 110 17.76 -16.20 -5.78
C ASN A 110 17.44 -14.70 -5.86
N TYR A 111 16.18 -14.32 -6.08
CA TYR A 111 15.79 -12.90 -6.04
C TYR A 111 15.97 -12.27 -4.66
N HIS A 112 15.71 -13.03 -3.60
CA HIS A 112 15.97 -12.58 -2.24
C HIS A 112 17.47 -12.41 -1.97
N MET A 113 18.34 -13.30 -2.46
CA MET A 113 19.79 -13.17 -2.26
C MET A 113 20.33 -11.83 -2.81
N ARG A 114 19.70 -11.28 -3.85
CA ARG A 114 20.03 -9.93 -4.36
C ARG A 114 19.80 -8.80 -3.37
N THR A 115 18.91 -8.98 -2.39
CA THR A 115 18.73 -8.00 -1.31
C THR A 115 19.91 -7.98 -0.36
N HIS A 116 20.68 -9.07 -0.28
CA HIS A 116 21.90 -9.15 0.50
C HIS A 116 23.12 -8.66 -0.26
N THR A 117 23.27 -9.08 -1.53
CA THR A 117 24.44 -8.71 -2.35
C THR A 117 24.37 -7.29 -2.91
N GLY A 118 23.17 -6.70 -2.96
CA GLY A 118 22.94 -5.42 -3.63
C GLY A 118 22.94 -5.52 -5.16
N GLU A 119 23.01 -6.73 -5.73
CA GLU A 119 23.04 -6.96 -7.18
C GLU A 119 21.77 -6.41 -7.85
N LYS A 120 21.96 -5.56 -8.86
CA LYS A 120 20.87 -4.92 -9.62
C LYS A 120 21.12 -5.06 -11.14
N PRO A 121 20.85 -6.24 -11.73
CA PRO A 121 21.22 -6.51 -13.13
C PRO A 121 20.47 -5.70 -14.19
N PHE A 122 19.35 -5.08 -13.82
CA PHE A 122 18.44 -4.45 -14.76
C PHE A 122 18.55 -2.92 -14.66
N THR A 123 19.25 -2.31 -15.61
CA THR A 123 19.52 -0.86 -15.61
C THR A 123 18.60 -0.12 -16.57
N CYS A 124 18.01 0.98 -16.11
CA CYS A 124 17.28 1.91 -16.96
C CYS A 124 18.23 2.64 -17.88
N THR A 125 18.03 2.53 -19.19
CA THR A 125 18.86 3.20 -20.20
C THR A 125 18.65 4.71 -20.25
N GLN A 126 17.56 5.24 -19.69
CA GLN A 126 17.26 6.67 -19.70
C GLN A 126 17.81 7.43 -18.49
N CYS A 127 17.89 6.82 -17.30
CA CYS A 127 18.37 7.49 -16.09
C CYS A 127 19.49 6.75 -15.34
N GLY A 128 19.95 5.60 -15.84
CA GLY A 128 21.01 4.80 -15.22
C GLY A 128 20.59 4.08 -13.92
N LYS A 129 19.34 4.21 -13.46
CA LYS A 129 18.88 3.56 -12.23
C LYS A 129 18.75 2.05 -12.43
N SER A 130 19.33 1.27 -11.51
CA SER A 130 19.33 -0.19 -11.58
C SER A 130 18.37 -0.85 -10.59
N PHE A 131 17.82 -2.02 -10.99
CA PHE A 131 16.82 -2.80 -10.27
C PHE A 131 17.23 -4.27 -10.16
N GLY A 132 16.82 -4.93 -9.07
CA GLY A 132 17.09 -6.36 -8.85
C GLY A 132 16.19 -7.31 -9.65
N ARG A 133 15.10 -6.78 -10.24
CA ARG A 133 14.12 -7.55 -11.03
C ARG A 133 13.75 -6.78 -12.31
N SER A 134 13.58 -7.51 -13.41
CA SER A 134 13.12 -6.96 -14.70
C SER A 134 11.74 -6.33 -14.60
N SER A 135 10.80 -6.93 -13.86
CA SER A 135 9.46 -6.36 -13.66
C SER A 135 9.50 -4.99 -13.00
N SER A 136 10.42 -4.78 -12.04
CA SER A 136 10.61 -3.49 -11.39
C SER A 136 11.23 -2.45 -12.33
N LEU A 137 12.11 -2.86 -13.26
CA LEU A 137 12.58 -1.98 -14.32
C LEU A 137 11.44 -1.59 -15.27
N ASN A 138 10.65 -2.55 -15.75
CA ASN A 138 9.51 -2.28 -16.64
C ASN A 138 8.49 -1.32 -16.00
N GLU A 139 8.20 -1.52 -14.71
CA GLU A 139 7.32 -0.64 -13.94
C GLU A 139 7.93 0.76 -13.77
N HIS A 140 9.25 0.85 -13.55
CA HIS A 140 9.97 2.12 -13.50
C HIS A 140 9.96 2.87 -14.85
N MET A 141 10.06 2.16 -15.98
CA MET A 141 10.05 2.80 -17.31
C MET A 141 8.78 3.61 -17.56
N ARG A 142 7.66 3.32 -16.87
CA ARG A 142 6.42 4.11 -16.95
C ARG A 142 6.56 5.54 -16.46
N ILE A 143 7.57 5.83 -15.63
CA ILE A 143 7.89 7.21 -15.22
C ILE A 143 8.41 8.01 -16.42
N HIS A 144 9.18 7.35 -17.29
CA HIS A 144 9.73 7.97 -18.49
C HIS A 144 8.72 8.07 -19.63
N THR A 145 7.92 7.03 -19.85
CA THR A 145 6.93 7.01 -20.93
C THR A 145 5.66 7.78 -20.59
N GLY A 146 5.41 8.06 -19.32
CA GLY A 146 4.14 8.62 -18.84
C GLY A 146 2.97 7.65 -18.89
N GLU A 147 3.20 6.36 -19.17
CA GLU A 147 2.16 5.34 -19.30
C GLU A 147 1.41 5.14 -17.96
N LYS A 148 0.08 5.24 -18.01
CA LYS A 148 -0.81 5.05 -16.86
C LYS A 148 -1.92 4.04 -17.19
N PRO A 149 -1.62 2.72 -17.20
CA PRO A 149 -2.55 1.71 -17.70
C PRO A 149 -3.81 1.51 -16.85
N PHE A 150 -3.80 1.99 -15.61
CA PHE A 150 -4.83 1.67 -14.62
C PHE A 150 -5.72 2.88 -14.38
N THR A 151 -6.92 2.89 -14.95
CA THR A 151 -7.86 4.00 -14.87
C THR A 151 -8.97 3.74 -13.86
N CYS A 152 -9.25 4.71 -13.01
CA CYS A 152 -10.40 4.70 -12.12
C CYS A 152 -11.68 4.84 -12.94
N THR A 153 -12.58 3.87 -12.82
CA THR A 153 -13.84 3.87 -13.56
C THR A 153 -14.85 4.88 -13.01
N GLN A 154 -14.64 5.42 -11.80
CA GLN A 154 -15.55 6.40 -11.19
C GLN A 154 -15.18 7.85 -11.54
N CYS A 155 -13.90 8.21 -11.50
CA CYS A 155 -13.44 9.58 -11.76
C CYS A 155 -12.53 9.75 -12.98
N GLY A 156 -12.22 8.67 -13.72
CA GLY A 156 -11.36 8.72 -14.90
C GLY A 156 -9.87 8.92 -14.62
N LYS A 157 -9.45 9.05 -13.35
CA LYS A 157 -8.04 9.26 -12.99
C LYS A 157 -7.20 8.00 -13.26
N SER A 158 -6.10 8.16 -13.99
CA SER A 158 -5.19 7.05 -14.33
C SER A 158 -3.93 6.99 -13.47
N PHE A 159 -3.42 5.78 -13.26
CA PHE A 159 -2.27 5.46 -12.43
C PHE A 159 -1.29 4.56 -13.20
N SER A 160 0.00 4.71 -12.91
CA SER A 160 1.06 3.86 -13.49
C SER A 160 1.14 2.48 -12.83
N LEU A 161 0.61 2.34 -11.60
CA LEU A 161 0.62 1.09 -10.82
C LEU A 161 -0.80 0.71 -10.39
N SER A 162 -1.15 -0.57 -10.47
CA SER A 162 -2.46 -1.08 -10.03
C SER A 162 -2.71 -0.89 -8.54
N SER A 163 -1.66 -1.04 -7.71
CA SER A 163 -1.73 -0.82 -6.26
C SER A 163 -2.09 0.63 -5.90
N ASN A 164 -1.72 1.60 -6.74
CA ASN A 164 -2.09 3.00 -6.56
C ASN A 164 -3.56 3.23 -6.94
N LEU A 165 -4.05 2.58 -8.00
CA LEU A 165 -5.47 2.58 -8.32
C LEU A 165 -6.29 1.99 -7.16
N ILE A 166 -5.93 0.82 -6.63
CA ILE A 166 -6.66 0.19 -5.51
C ILE A 166 -6.71 1.11 -4.29
N LYS A 167 -5.58 1.73 -3.89
CA LYS A 167 -5.56 2.71 -2.80
C LYS A 167 -6.43 3.93 -3.09
N HIS A 168 -6.45 4.38 -4.34
CA HIS A 168 -7.29 5.51 -4.76
C HIS A 168 -8.78 5.16 -4.70
N MET A 169 -9.18 3.94 -5.06
CA MET A 169 -10.59 3.52 -5.01
C MET A 169 -11.18 3.63 -3.60
N ARG A 170 -10.36 3.57 -2.55
CA ARG A 170 -10.80 3.78 -1.15
C ARG A 170 -11.35 5.16 -0.86
N ILE A 171 -11.00 6.16 -1.67
CA ILE A 171 -11.59 7.50 -1.59
C ILE A 171 -13.06 7.45 -2.02
N HIS A 172 -13.39 6.57 -2.95
CA HIS A 172 -14.75 6.42 -3.46
C HIS A 172 -15.62 5.46 -2.63
N THR A 173 -15.00 4.51 -1.92
CA THR A 173 -15.73 3.52 -1.12
C THR A 173 -15.82 3.88 0.36
N GLY A 174 -15.11 4.93 0.80
CA GLY A 174 -14.95 5.25 2.22
C GLY A 174 -14.16 4.20 3.02
N GLU A 175 -13.58 3.18 2.38
CA GLU A 175 -12.92 2.06 3.06
C GLU A 175 -11.70 2.54 3.88
N LYS A 176 -11.73 2.32 5.21
CA LYS A 176 -10.65 2.65 6.15
C LYS A 176 -10.15 1.39 6.90
N PRO A 177 -9.37 0.49 6.25
CA PRO A 177 -9.06 -0.85 6.80
C PRO A 177 -8.12 -0.86 8.01
N PHE A 178 -7.47 0.26 8.32
CA PHE A 178 -6.38 0.30 9.28
C PHE A 178 -6.82 1.06 10.53
N THR A 179 -7.20 0.33 11.57
CA THR A 179 -7.68 0.92 12.83
C THR A 179 -6.55 1.04 13.86
N CYS A 180 -6.46 2.19 14.52
CA CYS A 180 -5.58 2.38 15.66
C CYS A 180 -6.12 1.62 16.86
N SER A 181 -5.31 0.72 17.43
CA SER A 181 -5.70 -0.05 18.62
C SER A 181 -5.80 0.80 19.89
N GLN A 182 -5.18 1.99 19.92
CA GLN A 182 -5.17 2.84 21.12
C GLN A 182 -6.37 3.81 21.17
N CYS A 183 -6.85 4.32 20.02
CA CYS A 183 -7.93 5.31 19.99
C CYS A 183 -9.10 4.96 19.06
N GLY A 184 -9.07 3.82 18.37
CA GLY A 184 -10.13 3.40 17.46
C GLY A 184 -10.21 4.15 16.14
N LYS A 185 -9.41 5.21 15.92
CA LYS A 185 -9.40 5.94 14.63
C LYS A 185 -8.95 5.04 13.48
N SER A 186 -9.71 5.05 12.39
CA SER A 186 -9.47 4.23 11.20
C SER A 186 -8.91 5.04 10.04
N PHE A 187 -8.01 4.44 9.27
CA PHE A 187 -7.31 5.09 8.15
C PHE A 187 -7.42 4.26 6.87
N SER A 188 -7.47 4.93 5.72
CA SER A 188 -7.46 4.28 4.39
C SER A 188 -6.09 3.72 3.99
N GLN A 189 -5.02 4.13 4.67
CA GLN A 189 -3.64 3.71 4.40
C GLN A 189 -2.85 3.42 5.68
N LEU A 190 -2.10 2.31 5.68
CA LEU A 190 -1.24 1.91 6.80
C LEU A 190 -0.17 2.96 7.14
N SER A 191 0.35 3.68 6.14
CA SER A 191 1.31 4.76 6.37
C SER A 191 0.72 5.92 7.18
N HIS A 192 -0.58 6.19 7.02
CA HIS A 192 -1.29 7.22 7.79
C HIS A 192 -1.49 6.75 9.23
N LEU A 193 -1.90 5.50 9.42
CA LEU A 193 -1.96 4.87 10.75
C LEU A 193 -0.59 4.93 11.45
N ASN A 194 0.50 4.54 10.79
CA ASN A 194 1.85 4.57 11.36
C ASN A 194 2.36 5.97 11.71
N LYS A 195 1.88 7.01 11.01
CA LYS A 195 2.16 8.40 11.39
C LYS A 195 1.33 8.81 12.60
N HIS A 196 0.05 8.46 12.58
CA HIS A 196 -0.88 8.70 13.66
C HIS A 196 -0.43 8.05 14.96
N THR A 197 0.04 6.79 14.96
CA THR A 197 0.47 6.10 16.19
C THR A 197 1.65 6.78 16.92
N ARG A 198 2.37 7.68 16.25
CA ARG A 198 3.45 8.48 16.87
C ARG A 198 2.91 9.51 17.86
N ILE A 199 1.64 9.91 17.75
CA ILE A 199 1.03 10.84 18.72
C ILE A 199 0.89 10.14 20.08
N HIS A 200 0.46 8.87 20.09
CA HIS A 200 0.30 8.08 21.30
C HIS A 200 1.64 7.80 22.00
N THR A 201 2.71 7.64 21.22
CA THR A 201 4.05 7.48 21.80
C THR A 201 4.55 8.74 22.50
N ARG A 202 4.04 9.94 22.15
CA ARG A 202 4.36 11.18 22.88
C ARG A 202 3.53 11.31 24.16
N GLU A 203 2.28 10.86 24.13
CA GLU A 203 1.38 10.88 25.29
C GLU A 203 1.77 9.85 26.36
N THR A 204 2.36 8.71 25.96
CA THR A 204 2.75 7.64 26.91
C THR A 204 3.97 8.01 27.80
N ILE A 205 4.77 9.02 27.41
CA ILE A 205 5.94 9.44 28.20
C ILE A 205 5.53 10.21 29.47
N HIS A 206 4.37 10.89 29.47
CA HIS A 206 3.92 11.67 30.62
C HIS A 206 3.13 10.88 31.69
N LEU A 207 2.73 9.64 31.39
CA LEU A 207 1.94 8.81 32.32
C LEU A 207 2.79 7.87 33.20
N HIS A 208 4.11 7.81 33.00
CA HIS A 208 5.03 6.97 33.79
C HIS A 208 5.98 7.80 34.67
N SER A 209 5.64 9.06 34.97
CA SER A 209 6.47 9.99 35.74
C SER A 209 5.77 10.59 36.97
N ALA A 210 4.75 9.93 37.50
CA ALA A 210 4.08 10.30 38.76
C ALA A 210 4.30 9.24 39.83
#